data_AF-A0A0U2JER3-F1
#
_entry.id   AF-A0A0U2JER3-F1
#
_cell.length_a   1.000
_cell.length_b   1.000
_cell.length_c   1.000
_cell.angle_alpha   90.00
_cell.angle_beta   90.00
_cell.angle_gamma   90.00
#
_symmetry.space_group_name_H-M   'P 1'
#
loop_
_entity.id
_entity.type
_entity.pdbx_description
1 polymer ?
#
loop_
_entity_poly.entity_id
_entity_poly.type
_entity_poly.pdbx_seq_one_letter_code
_entity_poly.pdbx_strand_id
1 'polypeptide(L)' 'ATDVRTVIIDGKIVMRDRELTTVVEREVITEAETQASLLFERAGLTENY' A
#
# COMPACT_ATOMS: atom_id res chain seq x y z
N ALA A 1 8.55 -19.17 -2.31
CA ALA A 1 7.77 -18.14 -1.59
C ALA A 1 8.33 -18.04 -0.18
N THR A 2 8.82 -16.88 0.22
CA THR A 2 9.50 -16.69 1.52
C THR A 2 8.53 -16.00 2.44
N ASP A 3 7.94 -16.74 3.38
CA ASP A 3 6.99 -16.21 4.34
C ASP A 3 7.76 -15.41 5.40
N VAL A 4 7.71 -14.08 5.31
CA VAL A 4 8.38 -13.17 6.26
C VAL A 4 7.40 -12.78 7.36
N ARG A 5 7.74 -13.07 8.61
CA ARG A 5 6.85 -12.86 9.77
C ARG A 5 7.07 -11.53 10.50
N THR A 6 8.32 -11.05 10.55
CA THR A 6 8.71 -9.84 11.30
C THR A 6 9.78 -9.08 10.53
N VAL A 7 9.67 -7.75 10.47
CA VAL A 7 10.67 -6.86 9.83
C VAL A 7 11.10 -5.78 10.82
N ILE A 8 12.42 -5.58 10.92
CA ILE A 8 13.05 -4.57 11.79
C ILE A 8 13.96 -3.69 10.93
N ILE A 9 13.82 -2.37 11.06
CA ILE A 9 14.67 -1.36 10.40
C ILE A 9 15.14 -0.37 11.48
N ASP A 10 16.45 -0.14 11.59
CA ASP A 10 17.07 0.72 12.61
C ASP A 10 16.61 0.42 14.05
N GLY A 11 16.45 -0.86 14.38
CA GLY A 11 15.98 -1.31 15.70
C GLY A 11 14.48 -1.10 15.97
N LYS A 12 13.73 -0.57 15.00
CA LYS A 12 12.27 -0.39 15.09
C LYS A 12 11.54 -1.52 14.37
N ILE A 13 10.53 -2.09 15.00
CA ILE A 13 9.67 -3.12 14.38
C ILE A 13 8.69 -2.40 13.46
N VAL A 14 8.78 -2.67 12.16
CA VAL A 14 7.93 -2.08 11.12
C VAL A 14 6.83 -3.03 10.64
N MET A 15 7.00 -4.32 10.88
CA MET A 15 6.02 -5.37 10.59
C MET A 15 6.10 -6.48 11.63
N ARG A 16 4.96 -6.95 12.13
CA ARG A 16 4.85 -8.09 13.07
C ARG A 16 3.61 -8.91 12.74
N ASP A 17 3.77 -10.23 12.68
CA ASP A 17 2.66 -11.16 12.39
C ASP A 17 1.90 -10.81 11.11
N ARG A 18 2.64 -10.31 10.10
CA ARG A 18 2.15 -9.79 8.82
C ARG A 18 1.34 -8.49 8.88
N GLU A 19 1.27 -7.84 10.03
CA GLU A 19 0.68 -6.52 10.17
C GLU A 19 1.78 -5.45 10.15
N LEU A 20 1.62 -4.43 9.30
CA LEU A 20 2.50 -3.27 9.28
C LEU A 20 2.17 -2.36 10.47
N THR A 21 3.18 -2.01 11.26
CA THR A 21 3.02 -1.12 12.43
C THR A 21 3.12 0.36 12.06
N THR A 22 3.43 0.65 10.79
CA THR A 22 3.82 1.97 10.30
C THR A 22 2.82 2.60 9.34
N VAL A 23 1.82 1.83 8.86
CA VAL A 23 0.83 2.29 7.88
C VAL A 23 -0.53 1.68 8.20
N VAL A 24 -1.58 2.48 8.05
CA VAL A 24 -2.97 2.02 8.11
C VAL A 24 -3.34 1.51 6.71
N GLU A 25 -3.39 0.20 6.54
CA GLU A 25 -3.54 -0.45 5.22
C GLU A 25 -4.76 0.06 4.42
N ARG A 26 -5.89 0.28 5.08
CA ARG A 26 -7.09 0.82 4.39
C ARG A 26 -6.88 2.22 3.82
N GLU A 27 -6.17 3.08 4.54
CA GLU A 27 -5.89 4.44 4.09
C GLU A 27 -4.95 4.41 2.89
N VAL A 28 -3.95 3.54 2.92
CA VAL A 28 -3.02 3.32 1.81
C VAL A 28 -3.74 2.84 0.55
N ILE A 29 -4.66 1.89 0.69
CA ILE A 29 -5.45 1.38 -0.45
C ILE A 29 -6.36 2.49 -1.01
N THR A 30 -7.08 3.20 -0.15
CA THR A 30 -7.99 4.27 -0.57
C THR A 30 -7.26 5.39 -1.31
N GLU A 31 -6.10 5.79 -0.80
CA GLU A 31 -5.26 6.80 -1.44
C GLU A 31 -4.71 6.29 -2.78
N ALA A 32 -4.28 5.02 -2.85
CA ALA A 32 -3.80 4.43 -4.10
C ALA A 32 -4.88 4.38 -5.19
N GLU A 33 -6.11 4.00 -4.84
CA GLU A 33 -7.26 4.01 -5.75
C GLU A 33 -7.59 5.43 -6.24
N THR A 34 -7.56 6.40 -5.32
CA THR A 34 -7.78 7.82 -5.65
C THR A 34 -6.72 8.32 -6.63
N GLN A 35 -5.44 8.07 -6.37
CA GLN A 35 -4.35 8.49 -7.23
C GLN A 35 -4.36 7.77 -8.59
N ALA A 36 -4.74 6.49 -8.62
CA ALA A 36 -4.92 5.75 -9.86
C ALA A 36 -6.02 6.38 -10.71
N SER A 37 -7.20 6.62 -10.14
CA SER A 37 -8.34 7.26 -10.83
C SER A 37 -7.95 8.61 -11.44
N LEU A 38 -7.27 9.47 -10.65
CA LEU A 38 -6.77 10.77 -11.12
C LEU A 38 -5.70 10.63 -12.21
N LEU A 39 -4.87 9.60 -12.17
CA LEU A 39 -3.88 9.33 -13.21
C LEU A 39 -4.56 8.96 -14.53
N PHE A 40 -5.56 8.06 -14.49
CA PHE A 40 -6.33 7.68 -15.67
C PHE A 40 -7.07 8.88 -16.29
N GLU A 41 -7.73 9.69 -15.45
CA GLU A 41 -8.41 10.92 -15.90
C GLU A 41 -7.42 11.89 -16.60
N ARG A 42 -6.28 12.18 -15.97
CA ARG A 42 -5.25 13.07 -16.54
C ARG A 42 -4.63 12.53 -17.82
N ALA A 43 -4.50 11.20 -17.92
CA ALA A 43 -3.94 10.55 -19.10
C ALA A 43 -4.95 10.43 -20.26
N GLY A 44 -6.22 10.79 -20.03
CA GLY A 44 -7.30 10.60 -21.02
C GLY A 44 -7.59 9.12 -21.29
N LEU A 45 -7.25 8.24 -20.36
CA LEU A 45 -7.49 6.81 -20.43
C LEU A 45 -8.80 6.54 -19.69
N THR A 46 -9.89 6.25 -20.39
CA THR A 46 -11.14 5.81 -19.76
C THR A 46 -10.92 4.43 -19.16
N GLU A 47 -11.08 4.30 -17.84
CA GLU A 47 -11.14 3.01 -17.16
C GLU A 47 -12.34 2.22 -17.69
N ASN A 48 -12.11 1.34 -18.67
CA ASN A 48 -13.06 0.28 -19.03
C ASN A 48 -12.76 -0.92 -18.13
N TYR A 49 -13.51 -1.04 -17.04
CA TYR A 49 -13.67 -2.27 -16.25
C TYR A 49 -15.09 -2.80 -16.41
#